data_AF-A0A961DAE3-F1
#
_entry.id   AF-A0A961DAE3-F1
#
_cell.length_a   1.000
_cell.length_b   1.000
_cell.length_c   1.000
_cell.angle_alpha   90.00
_cell.angle_beta   90.00
_cell.angle_gamma   90.00
#
_symmetry.space_group_name_H-M   'P 1'
#
loop_
_entity.id
_entity.type
_entity.pdbx_description
1 polymer ?
#
loop_
_entity_poly.entity_id
_entity_poly.type
_entity_poly.pdbx_seq_one_letter_code
_entity_poly.pdbx_strand_id
1 'polypeptide(L)'
;MSQIVPLISSGIAGPLGVLHLPRLWQKASLAAAGKLHSEYPGIGCGYDQMTLDALGINIDTFKAFIATKPSYPQLESWIKAQPGVKLTKGDIYKHNQSIMGYIHDDATRKTILDADGIADDGSVNPGAVDLNNLDDWHIFWAQEIK
;
A
#
# COMPACT_ATOMS: atom_id res chain seq x y z
N MET A 1 5.63 -22.28 -5.18
CA MET A 1 5.25 -21.17 -6.09
C MET A 1 6.03 -19.94 -5.66
N SER A 2 6.60 -19.16 -6.58
CA SER A 2 7.30 -17.91 -6.19
C SER A 2 6.29 -16.95 -5.54
N GLN A 3 6.68 -16.38 -4.40
CA GLN A 3 5.89 -15.37 -3.71
C GLN A 3 6.31 -13.99 -4.22
N ILE A 4 5.36 -13.10 -4.48
CA ILE A 4 5.56 -11.84 -5.17
C ILE A 4 5.63 -10.71 -4.16
N VAL A 5 6.70 -9.92 -4.24
CA VAL A 5 6.85 -8.64 -3.54
C VAL A 5 5.95 -7.60 -4.21
N PRO A 6 5.07 -6.91 -3.47
CA PRO A 6 4.22 -5.86 -4.04
C PRO A 6 5.06 -4.60 -4.33
N LEU A 7 5.49 -4.42 -5.58
CA LEU A 7 6.37 -3.30 -5.97
C LEU A 7 5.63 -2.00 -6.35
N ILE A 8 4.30 -1.96 -6.31
CA ILE A 8 3.57 -0.70 -6.52
C ILE A 8 3.79 0.20 -5.29
N SER A 9 4.38 1.38 -5.50
CA SER A 9 4.63 2.34 -4.41
C SER A 9 3.34 2.80 -3.73
N SER A 10 3.44 3.08 -2.42
CA SER A 10 2.35 3.70 -1.63
C SER A 10 2.01 5.11 -2.13
N GLY A 11 2.96 5.78 -2.81
CA GLY A 11 2.83 7.13 -3.35
C GLY A 11 2.20 7.23 -4.74
N ILE A 12 1.67 6.13 -5.30
CA ILE A 12 1.01 6.13 -6.61
C ILE A 12 -0.52 6.13 -6.46
N ALA A 13 -1.19 6.87 -7.34
CA ALA A 13 -2.64 6.86 -7.52
C ALA A 13 -3.04 6.35 -8.91
N GLY A 14 -4.20 5.70 -8.98
CA GLY A 14 -4.88 5.42 -10.24
C GLY A 14 -5.82 6.56 -10.67
N PRO A 15 -6.73 6.31 -11.63
CA PRO A 15 -7.69 7.32 -12.12
C PRO A 15 -8.59 7.94 -11.06
N LEU A 16 -8.85 7.27 -9.93
CA LEU A 16 -9.58 7.87 -8.80
C LEU A 16 -8.76 8.93 -8.03
N GLY A 17 -7.45 9.03 -8.27
CA GLY A 17 -6.58 9.99 -7.59
C GLY A 17 -6.27 9.63 -6.13
N VAL A 18 -6.64 8.43 -5.67
CA VAL A 18 -6.44 7.97 -4.29
C VAL A 18 -5.06 7.33 -4.17
N LEU A 19 -4.16 7.95 -3.40
CA LEU A 19 -2.85 7.38 -3.09
C LEU A 19 -3.00 6.06 -2.33
N HIS A 20 -2.04 5.17 -2.54
CA HIS A 20 -1.97 3.82 -1.94
C HIS A 20 -3.03 2.82 -2.44
N LEU A 21 -4.13 3.26 -3.05
CA LEU A 21 -5.17 2.35 -3.55
C LEU A 21 -4.65 1.29 -4.56
N PRO A 22 -3.79 1.64 -5.53
CA PRO A 22 -3.13 0.65 -6.41
C PRO A 22 -2.32 -0.41 -5.65
N ARG A 23 -1.56 0.01 -4.62
CA ARG A 23 -0.74 -0.89 -3.79
C ARG A 23 -1.62 -1.82 -2.94
N LEU A 24 -2.65 -1.27 -2.30
CA LEU A 24 -3.64 -2.05 -1.53
C LEU A 24 -4.29 -3.13 -2.40
N TRP A 25 -4.72 -2.78 -3.63
CA TRP A 25 -5.26 -3.75 -4.58
C TRP A 25 -4.27 -4.86 -4.91
N GLN A 26 -3.01 -4.52 -5.21
CA GLN A 26 -1.99 -5.51 -5.55
C GLN A 26 -1.76 -6.47 -4.39
N LYS A 27 -1.54 -5.94 -3.17
CA LYS A 27 -1.32 -6.76 -1.96
C LYS A 27 -2.49 -7.71 -1.71
N ALA A 28 -3.71 -7.18 -1.67
CA ALA A 28 -4.90 -7.98 -1.38
C ALA A 28 -5.15 -9.04 -2.47
N SER A 29 -4.94 -8.69 -3.74
CA SER A 29 -5.10 -9.61 -4.88
C SER A 29 -4.06 -10.72 -4.88
N LEU A 30 -2.80 -10.40 -4.59
CA LEU A 30 -1.74 -11.40 -4.43
C LEU A 30 -2.01 -12.34 -3.26
N ALA A 31 -2.50 -11.81 -2.14
CA ALA A 31 -2.89 -12.61 -0.98
C ALA A 31 -4.03 -13.58 -1.34
N ALA A 32 -5.10 -13.07 -1.98
CA ALA A 32 -6.23 -13.89 -2.42
C ALA A 32 -5.84 -14.95 -3.48
N ALA A 33 -4.74 -14.73 -4.22
CA ALA A 33 -4.19 -15.68 -5.17
C ALA A 33 -3.19 -16.67 -4.54
N GLY A 34 -2.85 -16.55 -3.25
CA GLY A 34 -1.82 -17.36 -2.60
C GLY A 34 -0.41 -17.08 -3.12
N LYS A 35 -0.17 -15.83 -3.58
CA LYS A 35 1.08 -15.40 -4.24
C LYS A 35 1.77 -14.25 -3.53
N LEU A 36 1.26 -13.74 -2.41
CA LEU A 36 1.92 -12.63 -1.71
C LEU A 36 3.15 -13.11 -0.94
N HIS A 37 4.22 -12.32 -0.96
CA HIS A 37 5.40 -12.53 -0.12
C HIS A 37 5.07 -12.49 1.38
N SER A 38 5.68 -13.39 2.18
CA SER A 38 5.28 -13.63 3.58
C SER A 38 5.48 -12.44 4.50
N GLU A 39 6.43 -11.56 4.19
CA GLU A 39 6.68 -10.33 4.95
C GLU A 39 5.56 -9.29 4.81
N TYR A 40 4.64 -9.46 3.86
CA TYR A 40 3.57 -8.51 3.61
C TYR A 40 2.23 -9.04 4.13
N PRO A 41 1.51 -8.27 4.96
CA PRO A 41 0.11 -8.58 5.22
C PRO A 41 -0.71 -8.33 3.95
N GLY A 42 -1.69 -9.19 3.65
CA GLY A 42 -2.61 -8.95 2.52
C GLY A 42 -3.36 -7.63 2.64
N ILE A 43 -3.83 -7.32 3.86
CA ILE A 43 -4.40 -6.03 4.27
C ILE A 43 -3.90 -5.79 5.71
N GLY A 44 -3.09 -4.74 5.90
CA GLY A 44 -2.51 -4.37 7.20
C GLY A 44 -3.27 -3.24 7.92
N CYS A 45 -2.83 -2.89 9.12
CA CYS A 45 -3.44 -1.84 9.95
C CYS A 45 -2.94 -0.41 9.63
N GLY A 46 -1.92 -0.26 8.78
CA GLY A 46 -1.36 1.04 8.39
C GLY A 46 -2.11 1.66 7.20
N TYR A 47 -1.38 2.05 6.15
CA TYR A 47 -1.95 2.68 4.96
C TYR A 47 -3.14 1.93 4.33
N ASP A 48 -3.16 0.60 4.42
CA ASP A 48 -4.29 -0.21 3.92
C ASP A 48 -5.60 0.17 4.63
N GLN A 49 -5.60 0.20 5.97
CA GLN A 49 -6.76 0.60 6.77
C GLN A 49 -7.07 2.09 6.59
N MET A 50 -6.05 2.95 6.57
CA MET A 50 -6.23 4.40 6.34
C MET A 50 -6.97 4.67 5.02
N THR A 51 -6.61 3.98 3.94
CA THR A 51 -7.27 4.13 2.63
C THR A 51 -8.71 3.62 2.67
N LEU A 52 -8.98 2.47 3.30
CA LEU A 52 -10.36 1.96 3.42
C LEU A 52 -11.24 2.90 4.26
N ASP A 53 -10.74 3.38 5.39
CA ASP A 53 -11.46 4.31 6.28
C ASP A 53 -11.73 5.66 5.61
N ALA A 54 -10.73 6.19 4.90
CA ALA A 54 -10.84 7.44 4.16
C ALA A 54 -11.92 7.37 3.07
N LEU A 55 -12.03 6.23 2.39
CA LEU A 55 -13.04 6.00 1.36
C LEU A 55 -14.42 5.62 1.95
N GLY A 56 -14.50 5.29 3.24
CA GLY A 56 -15.71 4.76 3.87
C GLY A 56 -16.05 3.33 3.45
N ILE A 57 -15.03 2.54 3.10
CA ILE A 57 -15.18 1.15 2.65
C ILE A 57 -15.00 0.19 3.82
N ASN A 58 -15.97 -0.70 4.01
CA ASN A 58 -15.85 -1.78 4.98
C ASN A 58 -14.82 -2.82 4.52
N ILE A 59 -13.95 -3.25 5.43
CA ILE A 59 -12.86 -4.19 5.13
C ILE A 59 -13.36 -5.56 4.67
N ASP A 60 -14.48 -6.05 5.22
CA ASP A 60 -15.01 -7.38 4.87
C ASP A 60 -15.67 -7.37 3.49
N THR A 61 -16.38 -6.29 3.13
CA THR A 61 -16.92 -6.13 1.77
C THR A 61 -15.80 -5.97 0.74
N PHE A 62 -14.73 -5.26 1.08
CA PHE A 62 -13.53 -5.16 0.26
C PHE A 62 -12.86 -6.53 0.06
N LYS A 63 -12.65 -7.30 1.13
CA LYS A 63 -12.10 -8.67 1.06
C LYS A 63 -12.97 -9.58 0.19
N ALA A 64 -14.29 -9.53 0.36
CA ALA A 64 -15.22 -10.32 -0.44
C ALA A 64 -15.13 -9.95 -1.93
N PHE A 65 -15.01 -8.66 -2.24
CA PHE A 65 -14.81 -8.22 -3.63
C PHE A 65 -13.46 -8.66 -4.20
N ILE A 66 -12.36 -8.51 -3.45
CA ILE A 66 -11.03 -8.96 -3.88
C ILE A 66 -10.99 -10.48 -4.14
N ALA A 67 -11.72 -11.28 -3.37
CA ALA A 67 -11.81 -12.73 -3.58
C ALA A 67 -12.36 -13.11 -4.98
N THR A 68 -13.09 -12.20 -5.65
CA THR A 68 -13.55 -12.36 -7.04
C THR A 68 -12.45 -12.15 -8.09
N LYS A 69 -11.23 -11.80 -7.66
CA LYS A 69 -10.05 -11.52 -8.48
C LYS A 69 -10.25 -10.39 -9.50
N PRO A 70 -10.69 -9.20 -9.06
CA PRO A 70 -10.94 -8.07 -9.95
C PRO A 70 -9.61 -7.50 -10.48
N SER A 71 -9.65 -6.99 -11.71
CA SER A 71 -8.63 -6.06 -12.21
C SER A 71 -8.71 -4.71 -11.48
N TYR A 72 -7.64 -3.91 -11.54
CA TYR A 72 -7.61 -2.60 -10.89
C TYR A 72 -8.74 -1.66 -11.37
N PRO A 73 -9.05 -1.52 -12.68
CA PRO A 73 -10.19 -0.73 -13.12
C PRO A 73 -11.55 -1.24 -12.60
N GLN A 74 -11.70 -2.56 -12.45
CA GLN A 74 -12.91 -3.13 -11.84
C GLN A 74 -13.02 -2.75 -10.36
N LEU A 75 -11.90 -2.69 -9.63
CA LEU A 75 -11.89 -2.17 -8.26
C LEU A 75 -12.33 -0.71 -8.20
N GLU A 76 -11.78 0.17 -9.03
CA GLU A 76 -12.18 1.58 -8.99
C GLU A 76 -13.66 1.77 -9.34
N SER A 77 -14.18 1.03 -10.32
CA SER A 77 -15.60 1.01 -10.64
C SER A 77 -16.46 0.49 -9.47
N TRP A 78 -16.01 -0.56 -8.79
CA TRP A 78 -16.69 -1.09 -7.61
C TRP A 78 -16.71 -0.10 -6.45
N ILE A 79 -15.59 0.58 -6.17
CA ILE A 79 -15.48 1.63 -5.14
C ILE A 79 -16.45 2.76 -5.43
N LYS A 80 -16.51 3.26 -6.67
CA LYS A 80 -17.44 4.33 -7.07
C LYS A 80 -18.91 3.96 -6.83
N ALA A 81 -19.25 2.67 -6.88
CA ALA A 81 -20.60 2.18 -6.68
C ALA A 81 -20.95 1.94 -5.19
N GLN A 82 -20.01 2.08 -4.26
CA GLN A 82 -20.28 1.81 -2.85
C GLN A 82 -21.15 2.91 -2.21
N PRO A 83 -22.21 2.56 -1.46
CA PRO A 83 -23.04 3.52 -0.76
C PRO A 83 -22.21 4.37 0.22
N GLY A 84 -22.31 5.70 0.12
CA GLY A 84 -21.61 6.62 1.02
C GLY A 84 -20.11 6.74 0.80
N VAL A 85 -19.59 6.22 -0.32
CA VAL A 85 -18.16 6.34 -0.65
C VAL A 85 -17.72 7.80 -0.71
N LYS A 86 -16.54 8.08 -0.14
CA LYS A 86 -15.97 9.43 -0.05
C LYS A 86 -14.97 9.67 -1.17
N LEU A 87 -15.45 10.23 -2.27
CA LEU A 87 -14.66 10.53 -3.46
C LEU A 87 -14.71 12.01 -3.87
N THR A 88 -15.09 12.91 -2.97
CA THR A 88 -15.00 14.35 -3.28
C THR A 88 -13.53 14.74 -3.42
N LYS A 89 -13.26 15.82 -4.16
CA LYS A 89 -11.89 16.37 -4.27
C LYS A 89 -11.28 16.66 -2.90
N GLY A 90 -12.10 17.09 -1.93
CA GLY A 90 -11.68 17.36 -0.56
C GLY A 90 -11.30 16.09 0.21
N ASP A 91 -12.10 15.03 0.09
CA ASP A 91 -11.82 13.73 0.72
C ASP A 91 -10.51 13.14 0.21
N ILE A 92 -10.36 13.12 -1.12
CA ILE A 92 -9.16 12.58 -1.80
C ILE A 92 -7.93 13.40 -1.42
N TYR A 93 -8.02 14.74 -1.45
CA TYR A 93 -6.91 15.60 -1.03
C TYR A 93 -6.50 15.31 0.42
N LYS A 94 -7.45 15.26 1.34
CA LYS A 94 -7.18 14.98 2.76
C LYS A 94 -6.48 13.64 2.95
N HIS A 95 -7.00 12.58 2.32
CA HIS A 95 -6.37 11.25 2.36
C HIS A 95 -4.95 11.27 1.81
N ASN A 96 -4.76 11.88 0.64
CA ASN A 96 -3.44 11.93 0.00
C ASN A 96 -2.42 12.70 0.85
N GLN A 97 -2.83 13.78 1.53
CA GLN A 97 -1.97 14.47 2.50
C GLN A 97 -1.61 13.58 3.69
N SER A 98 -2.55 12.76 4.17
CA SER A 98 -2.27 11.79 5.24
C SER A 98 -1.28 10.71 4.81
N ILE A 99 -1.35 10.22 3.57
CA ILE A 99 -0.35 9.28 3.03
C ILE A 99 1.02 9.94 2.94
N MET A 100 1.11 11.11 2.29
CA MET A 100 2.38 11.82 2.06
C MET A 100 3.04 12.35 3.35
N GLY A 101 2.24 12.68 4.36
CA GLY A 101 2.73 13.23 5.63
C GLY A 101 3.00 12.18 6.71
N TYR A 102 2.75 10.89 6.44
CA TYR A 102 2.97 9.84 7.43
C TYR A 102 4.47 9.52 7.55
N ILE A 103 4.95 9.47 8.78
CA ILE A 103 6.34 9.20 9.15
C ILE A 103 6.33 7.94 9.99
N HIS A 104 7.16 6.95 9.61
CA HIS A 104 7.36 5.74 10.40
C HIS A 104 8.05 6.07 11.73
N ASP A 105 7.84 5.21 12.74
CA ASP A 105 8.63 5.33 13.97
C ASP A 105 10.13 5.08 13.73
N ASP A 106 10.95 5.55 14.67
CA ASP A 106 12.42 5.46 14.59
C ASP A 106 12.91 4.03 14.45
N ALA A 107 12.23 3.06 15.08
CA ALA A 107 12.63 1.65 15.04
C ALA A 107 12.44 1.06 13.64
N THR A 108 11.30 1.37 13.01
CA THR A 108 10.97 0.94 11.65
C THR A 108 11.92 1.58 10.64
N ARG A 109 12.14 2.91 10.73
CA ARG A 109 13.11 3.60 9.87
C ARG A 109 14.49 2.96 9.98
N LYS A 110 15.00 2.81 11.21
CA LYS A 110 16.34 2.25 11.44
C LYS A 110 16.48 0.83 10.87
N THR A 111 15.46 -0.01 11.04
CA THR A 111 15.47 -1.38 10.52
C THR A 111 15.62 -1.40 9.00
N ILE A 112 14.87 -0.56 8.29
CA ILE A 112 14.93 -0.46 6.82
C ILE A 112 16.30 0.06 6.37
N LEU A 113 16.79 1.15 6.97
CA LEU A 113 18.08 1.73 6.59
C LEU A 113 19.25 0.77 6.87
N ASP A 114 19.24 0.07 8.01
CA ASP A 114 20.24 -0.93 8.34
C ASP A 114 20.23 -2.10 7.34
N ALA A 115 19.06 -2.55 6.89
CA ALA A 115 18.93 -3.61 5.87
C ALA A 115 19.51 -3.18 4.51
N ASP A 116 19.26 -1.94 4.10
CA ASP A 116 19.80 -1.37 2.86
C ASP A 116 21.26 -0.87 2.96
N GLY A 117 21.87 -0.92 4.15
CA GLY A 117 23.23 -0.43 4.37
C GLY A 117 23.37 1.09 4.23
N ILE A 118 22.29 1.83 4.51
CA ILE A 118 22.23 3.29 4.48
C ILE A 118 22.42 3.83 5.89
N ALA A 119 23.25 4.86 6.06
CA ALA A 119 23.46 5.49 7.37
C ALA A 119 22.20 6.27 7.81
N ASP A 120 21.72 6.06 9.04
CA ASP A 120 20.66 6.87 9.67
C ASP A 120 21.24 8.18 10.24
N ASP A 121 21.78 9.03 9.36
CA ASP A 121 22.44 10.30 9.70
C ASP A 121 21.53 11.53 9.48
N GLY A 122 20.25 11.31 9.20
CA GLY A 122 19.26 12.33 8.90
C GLY A 122 19.26 12.83 7.45
N SER A 123 20.08 12.26 6.56
CA SER A 123 20.07 12.59 5.13
C SER A 123 18.94 11.92 4.34
N VAL A 124 18.32 10.87 4.89
CA VAL A 124 17.21 10.15 4.26
C VAL A 124 15.88 10.78 4.62
N ASN A 125 14.98 10.90 3.65
CA ASN A 125 13.61 11.32 3.90
C ASN A 125 12.90 10.31 4.83
N PRO A 126 12.42 10.73 6.03
CA PRO A 126 11.75 9.81 6.95
C PRO A 126 10.30 9.47 6.53
N GLY A 127 9.82 10.03 5.42
CA GLY A 127 8.50 9.73 4.88
C GLY A 127 8.31 8.24 4.61
N ALA A 128 7.23 7.68 5.14
CA ALA A 128 6.99 6.25 5.07
C ALA A 128 6.81 5.72 3.65
N VAL A 129 6.40 6.56 2.68
CA VAL A 129 6.36 6.18 1.26
C VAL A 129 7.76 5.79 0.77
N ASP A 130 8.77 6.60 1.07
CA ASP A 130 10.13 6.38 0.58
C ASP A 130 10.78 5.20 1.30
N LEU A 131 10.57 5.08 2.61
CA LEU A 131 11.05 3.94 3.39
C LEU A 131 10.40 2.62 2.94
N ASN A 132 9.08 2.61 2.69
CA ASN A 132 8.41 1.41 2.15
C ASN A 132 8.95 1.03 0.77
N ASN A 133 9.32 2.00 -0.06
CA ASN A 133 9.92 1.73 -1.36
C ASN A 133 11.29 1.06 -1.20
N LEU A 134 12.14 1.56 -0.30
CA LEU A 134 13.45 0.96 0.01
C LEU A 134 13.28 -0.50 0.47
N ASP A 135 12.41 -0.74 1.45
CA ASP A 135 12.11 -2.07 1.98
C ASP A 135 11.62 -3.03 0.87
N ASP A 136 10.69 -2.57 0.03
CA ASP A 136 10.21 -3.34 -1.13
C ASP A 136 11.32 -3.71 -2.12
N TRP A 137 12.18 -2.75 -2.45
CA TRP A 137 13.27 -2.96 -3.39
C TRP A 137 14.34 -3.87 -2.81
N HIS A 138 14.62 -3.75 -1.52
CA HIS A 138 15.55 -4.60 -0.80
C HIS A 138 15.11 -6.06 -0.85
N ILE A 139 13.86 -6.32 -0.45
CA ILE A 139 13.29 -7.68 -0.43
C ILE A 139 13.25 -8.26 -1.85
N PHE A 140 12.83 -7.47 -2.84
CA PHE A 140 12.86 -7.91 -4.25
C PHE A 140 14.28 -8.27 -4.72
N TRP A 141 15.26 -7.42 -4.46
CA TRP A 141 16.66 -7.68 -4.84
C TRP A 141 17.20 -8.94 -4.15
N ALA A 142 16.96 -9.08 -2.84
CA ALA A 142 17.40 -10.23 -2.06
C ALA A 142 16.75 -11.54 -2.50
N GLN A 143 15.50 -11.51 -2.96
CA GLN A 143 14.77 -12.69 -3.40
C GLN A 143 15.07 -13.09 -4.84
N GLU A 144 15.10 -12.13 -5.76
CA GLU A 144 15.07 -12.40 -7.21
C GLU A 144 16.44 -12.26 -7.90
N ILE A 145 17.40 -11.57 -7.27
CA ILE A 145 18.68 -11.22 -7.91
C ILE A 145 19.89 -11.80 -7.17
N LYS A 146 19.90 -11.75 -5.83
CA LYS A 146 21.05 -12.11 -5.00
C LYS A 146 21.34 -13.62 -4.93
#